data_AF-A0A2D6INX6-F1
#
_entry.id   AF-A0A2D6INX6-F1
#
_cell.length_a   1.000
_cell.length_b   1.000
_cell.length_c   1.000
_cell.angle_alpha   90.00
_cell.angle_beta   90.00
_cell.angle_gamma   90.00
#
_symmetry.space_group_name_H-M   'P 1'
#
loop_
_entity.id
_entity.type
_entity.pdbx_description
1 polymer ?
#
loop_
_entity_poly.entity_id
_entity_poly.type
_entity_poly.pdbx_seq_one_letter_code
_entity_poly.pdbx_strand_id
1 'polypeptide(L)'
;MLRLRLQRRGKRNYATYRLVVADQHAPIKGKFVADVGHYNPHSSEFEINAEEVTAWMSKGAQPTATVHNLLVDKGFLKTDKVTSWSPKKKQTEDEKDEKLKKPAAAEPAAEASEDAEAKGDKPLEDKADTAKE
;
A
#
# COMPACT_ATOMS: atom_id res chain seq x y z
N MET A 1 1.29 4.51 -14.73
CA MET A 1 2.54 5.30 -14.84
C MET A 1 3.73 4.37 -14.62
N LEU A 2 4.82 4.54 -15.40
CA LEU A 2 6.05 3.79 -15.17
C LEU A 2 6.70 4.18 -13.84
N ARG A 3 7.06 3.17 -13.05
CA ARG A 3 7.74 3.32 -11.77
C ARG A 3 9.00 2.47 -11.72
N LEU A 4 10.07 3.03 -11.17
CA LEU A 4 11.21 2.27 -10.69
C LEU A 4 10.86 1.75 -9.29
N ARG A 5 10.76 0.42 -9.15
CA ARG A 5 10.36 -0.23 -7.91
C ARG A 5 11.22 -1.44 -7.60
N LEU A 6 11.26 -1.80 -6.32
CA LEU A 6 11.96 -3.01 -5.85
C LEU A 6 11.03 -4.21 -5.96
N GLN A 7 11.49 -5.25 -6.67
CA GLN A 7 10.83 -6.53 -6.73
C GLN A 7 11.53 -7.50 -5.79
N ARG A 8 10.80 -8.00 -4.78
CA ARG A 8 11.34 -9.00 -3.86
C ARG A 8 11.57 -10.34 -4.56
N ARG A 9 12.80 -10.82 -4.43
CA ARG A 9 13.31 -12.15 -4.77
C ARG A 9 13.97 -12.77 -3.51
N GLY A 10 14.50 -13.98 -3.66
CA GLY A 10 15.17 -14.69 -2.58
C GLY A 10 14.25 -15.62 -1.78
N LYS A 11 14.75 -16.09 -0.64
CA LYS A 11 14.14 -17.11 0.21
C LYS A 11 13.36 -16.47 1.37
N ARG A 12 12.62 -17.28 2.12
CA ARG A 12 12.08 -16.86 3.42
C ARG A 12 13.25 -16.43 4.31
N ASN A 13 13.13 -15.29 5.00
CA ASN A 13 14.16 -14.67 5.85
C ASN A 13 15.45 -14.21 5.16
N TYR A 14 15.63 -14.48 3.87
CA TYR A 14 16.74 -13.96 3.06
C TYR A 14 16.19 -13.30 1.80
N ALA A 15 15.69 -12.07 1.97
CA ALA A 15 15.14 -11.26 0.89
C ALA A 15 16.26 -10.55 0.12
N THR A 16 16.21 -10.66 -1.20
CA THR A 16 17.03 -9.89 -2.15
C THR A 16 16.07 -9.13 -3.06
N TYR A 17 16.44 -7.98 -3.57
CA TYR A 17 15.57 -7.17 -4.41
C TYR A 17 16.19 -6.97 -5.80
N ARG A 18 15.34 -6.98 -6.82
CA ARG A 18 15.70 -6.47 -8.15
C ARG A 18 15.14 -5.07 -8.32
N LEU A 19 15.90 -4.19 -8.95
CA LEU A 19 15.45 -2.85 -9.32
C LEU A 19 14.85 -2.92 -10.74
N VAL A 20 13.55 -2.73 -10.83
CA VAL A 20 12.81 -3.03 -12.05
C VAL A 20 11.93 -1.85 -12.44
N VAL A 21 11.83 -1.62 -13.75
CA VAL A 21 10.91 -0.64 -14.34
C VAL A 21 9.63 -1.37 -14.72
N ALA A 22 8.52 -0.98 -14.11
CA ALA A 22 7.23 -1.57 -14.39
C ALA A 22 6.11 -0.53 -14.28
N ASP A 23 4.96 -0.81 -14.87
CA ASP A 23 3.78 0.01 -14.66
C ASP A 23 3.27 -0.14 -13.21
N GLN A 24 2.68 0.92 -12.68
CA GLN A 24 2.17 0.99 -11.30
C GLN A 24 1.15 -0.12 -11.00
N HIS A 25 0.29 -0.46 -11.96
CA HIS A 25 -0.77 -1.45 -11.79
C HIS A 25 -0.29 -2.90 -11.95
N ALA A 26 0.93 -3.10 -12.47
CA ALA A 26 1.46 -4.44 -12.68
C ALA A 26 1.74 -5.13 -11.32
N PRO A 27 1.47 -6.44 -11.19
CA PRO A 27 1.73 -7.16 -9.94
C PRO A 27 3.22 -7.16 -9.57
N ILE A 28 3.52 -7.22 -8.27
CA ILE A 28 4.90 -7.09 -7.75
C ILE A 28 5.87 -8.12 -8.33
N LYS A 29 5.39 -9.36 -8.53
CA LYS A 29 6.18 -10.45 -9.13
C LYS A 29 5.85 -10.71 -10.61
N GLY A 30 5.11 -9.80 -11.24
CA GLY A 30 4.59 -9.98 -12.60
C GLY A 30 5.50 -9.46 -13.71
N LYS A 31 4.86 -9.14 -14.84
CA LYS A 31 5.52 -8.59 -16.02
C LYS A 31 6.13 -7.22 -15.71
N PHE A 32 7.36 -7.03 -16.16
CA PHE A 32 8.10 -5.79 -16.07
C PHE A 32 8.64 -5.41 -17.46
N VAL A 33 9.06 -4.16 -17.61
CA VAL A 33 9.54 -3.61 -18.88
C VAL A 33 11.05 -3.86 -19.03
N ALA A 34 11.83 -3.50 -18.01
CA ALA A 34 13.28 -3.67 -18.00
C ALA A 34 13.79 -3.91 -16.57
N ASP A 35 14.85 -4.70 -16.45
CA ASP A 35 15.62 -4.86 -15.23
C ASP A 35 16.82 -3.93 -15.27
N VAL A 36 17.01 -3.14 -14.23
CA VAL A 36 17.98 -2.01 -14.22
C VAL A 36 19.09 -2.23 -13.18
N GLY A 37 18.91 -3.20 -12.28
CA GLY A 37 19.89 -3.52 -11.27
C GLY A 37 19.35 -4.41 -10.16
N HIS A 38 20.10 -4.51 -9.07
CA HIS A 38 19.70 -5.28 -7.91
C HIS A 38 20.20 -4.64 -6.61
N TYR A 39 19.54 -5.02 -5.53
CA TYR A 39 19.80 -4.56 -4.18
C TYR A 39 19.73 -5.72 -3.21
N ASN A 40 20.82 -5.97 -2.49
CA ASN A 40 20.90 -6.93 -1.41
C ASN A 40 21.01 -6.22 -0.06
N PRO A 41 19.96 -6.24 0.79
CA PRO A 41 20.00 -5.58 2.10
C PRO A 41 20.93 -6.29 3.10
N HIS A 42 21.27 -7.56 2.89
CA HIS A 42 22.11 -8.33 3.81
C HIS A 42 23.60 -8.03 3.63
N SER A 43 24.01 -7.81 2.37
CA SER A 43 25.38 -7.46 2.02
C SER A 43 25.56 -5.94 1.83
N SER A 44 24.47 -5.17 1.94
CA SER A 44 24.40 -3.76 1.54
C SER A 44 24.90 -3.49 0.11
N GLU A 45 24.91 -4.52 -0.73
CA GLU A 45 25.35 -4.43 -2.11
C GLU A 45 24.20 -3.89 -2.95
N PHE A 46 24.44 -2.75 -3.57
CA PHE A 46 23.53 -2.16 -4.54
C PHE A 46 24.33 -2.08 -5.83
N GLU A 47 23.79 -2.59 -6.93
CA GLU A 47 24.40 -2.53 -8.26
C GLU A 47 23.34 -2.03 -9.24
N ILE A 48 23.70 -1.03 -10.04
CA ILE A 48 22.77 -0.41 -10.99
C ILE A 48 23.47 -0.15 -12.32
N ASN A 49 22.74 -0.31 -13.41
CA ASN A 49 23.16 0.12 -14.72
C ASN A 49 22.81 1.61 -14.91
N ALA A 50 23.82 2.48 -14.78
CA ALA A 50 23.66 3.92 -14.84
C ALA A 50 22.99 4.43 -16.13
N GLU A 51 23.35 3.84 -17.27
CA GLU A 51 22.86 4.26 -18.58
C GLU A 51 21.36 3.99 -18.72
N GLU A 52 20.93 2.80 -18.27
CA GLU A 52 19.51 2.43 -18.31
C GLU A 52 18.68 3.24 -17.32
N VAL A 53 19.18 3.47 -16.09
CA VAL A 53 18.49 4.32 -15.11
C VAL A 53 18.21 5.71 -15.70
N THR A 54 19.24 6.36 -16.24
CA THR A 54 19.11 7.70 -16.84
C THR A 54 18.13 7.69 -18.00
N ALA A 55 18.23 6.71 -18.90
CA ALA A 55 17.31 6.58 -20.03
C ALA A 55 15.84 6.44 -19.58
N TRP A 56 15.58 5.67 -18.52
CA TRP A 56 14.22 5.50 -17.99
C TRP A 56 13.72 6.72 -17.22
N MET A 57 14.60 7.43 -16.50
CA MET A 57 14.24 8.72 -15.89
C MET A 57 13.87 9.77 -16.95
N SER A 58 14.63 9.85 -18.05
CA SER A 58 14.32 10.75 -19.17
C SER A 58 12.99 10.42 -19.85
N LYS A 59 12.59 9.14 -19.85
CA LYS A 59 11.26 8.68 -20.33
C LYS A 59 10.13 8.95 -19.32
N GLY A 60 10.42 9.54 -18.17
CA GLY A 60 9.43 9.90 -17.15
C GLY A 60 9.15 8.80 -16.11
N ALA A 61 10.01 7.79 -15.98
CA ALA A 61 9.85 6.80 -14.93
C ALA A 61 10.13 7.40 -13.55
N GLN A 62 9.20 7.23 -12.61
CA GLN A 62 9.31 7.79 -11.26
C GLN A 62 9.86 6.76 -10.27
N PRO A 63 10.93 7.08 -9.51
CA PRO A 63 11.41 6.19 -8.45
C PRO A 63 10.47 6.20 -7.24
N THR A 64 10.35 5.06 -6.56
CA THR A 64 9.74 5.01 -5.22
C THR A 64 10.67 5.61 -4.16
N ALA A 65 10.13 6.02 -3.01
CA ALA A 65 10.92 6.69 -1.95
C ALA A 65 12.18 5.91 -1.52
N THR A 66 12.09 4.59 -1.36
CA THR A 66 13.26 3.75 -1.03
C THR A 66 14.28 3.73 -2.16
N VAL A 67 13.83 3.61 -3.41
CA VAL A 67 14.72 3.60 -4.58
C VAL A 67 15.40 4.96 -4.72
N HIS A 68 14.65 6.05 -4.57
CA HIS A 68 15.20 7.40 -4.56
C HIS A 68 16.32 7.54 -3.54
N ASN A 69 16.12 7.07 -2.31
CA ASN A 69 17.13 7.12 -1.26
C ASN A 69 18.37 6.27 -1.59
N LEU A 70 18.21 5.09 -2.21
CA LEU A 70 19.34 4.27 -2.68
C LEU A 70 20.14 4.96 -3.79
N LEU A 71 19.47 5.69 -4.69
CA LEU A 71 20.14 6.44 -5.75
C LEU A 71 20.87 7.67 -5.21
N VAL A 72 20.31 8.34 -4.19
CA VAL A 72 20.97 9.44 -3.47
C VAL A 72 22.22 8.93 -2.75
N ASP A 73 22.13 7.78 -2.07
CA ASP A 73 23.25 7.20 -1.32
C ASP A 73 24.45 6.86 -2.22
N LYS A 74 24.18 6.39 -3.45
CA LYS A 74 25.22 6.18 -4.46
C LYS A 74 25.68 7.44 -5.20
N GLY A 75 25.07 8.59 -4.96
CA GLY A 75 25.42 9.86 -5.62
C GLY A 75 24.90 10.00 -7.06
N PHE A 76 23.95 9.16 -7.51
CA PHE A 76 23.29 9.32 -8.82
C PHE A 76 22.29 10.48 -8.82
N LEU A 77 21.63 10.70 -7.68
CA LEU A 77 20.74 11.83 -7.46
C LEU A 77 21.36 12.73 -6.37
N LYS A 78 21.43 14.03 -6.64
CA LYS A 78 21.93 15.06 -5.70
C LYS A 78 20.79 15.74 -4.94
N THR A 79 19.72 15.00 -4.70
CA THR A 79 18.50 15.47 -4.03
C THR A 79 18.47 14.97 -2.59
N ASP A 80 17.73 15.66 -1.72
CA ASP A 80 17.55 15.23 -0.33
C ASP A 80 16.81 13.88 -0.24
N LYS A 81 17.13 13.10 0.80
CA LYS A 81 16.45 11.81 1.06
C LYS A 81 14.97 12.06 1.37
N VAL A 82 14.10 11.24 0.80
CA VAL A 82 12.65 11.35 0.95
C VAL A 82 12.16 10.34 1.99
N THR A 83 11.43 10.82 2.99
CA THR A 83 10.75 9.96 3.97
C THR A 83 9.53 9.29 3.31
N SER A 84 9.47 7.96 3.39
CA SER A 84 8.39 7.16 2.80
C SER A 84 7.14 7.04 3.67
N TRP A 85 7.24 7.36 4.97
CA TRP A 85 6.18 7.13 5.93
C TRP A 85 6.13 8.26 6.97
N SER A 86 4.99 8.93 7.05
CA SER A 86 4.68 9.90 8.10
C SER A 86 3.45 9.39 8.87
N PRO A 87 3.55 9.06 10.16
CA PRO A 87 2.39 8.67 10.95
C PRO A 87 1.44 9.86 11.09
N LYS A 88 0.16 9.65 10.78
CA LYS A 88 -0.89 10.66 10.99
C LYS A 88 -1.01 10.90 12.49
N LYS A 89 -0.57 12.06 12.98
CA LYS A 89 -0.72 12.47 14.38
C LYS A 89 -2.22 12.44 14.69
N LYS A 90 -2.66 11.52 15.56
CA LYS A 90 -4.03 11.47 16.06
C LYS A 90 -4.28 12.82 16.73
N GLN A 91 -5.16 13.64 16.16
CA GLN A 91 -5.63 14.85 16.83
C GLN A 91 -6.34 14.37 18.09
N THR A 92 -5.74 14.61 19.25
CA THR A 92 -6.41 14.41 20.53
C THR A 92 -7.62 15.34 20.54
N GLU A 93 -8.81 14.77 20.65
CA GLU A 93 -10.11 15.46 20.72
C GLU A 93 -10.28 16.19 22.07
N ASP A 94 -9.22 16.82 22.59
CA ASP A 94 -9.24 17.67 23.79
C ASP A 94 -9.50 19.13 23.39
N GLU A 95 -10.43 19.35 22.45
CA GLU A 95 -10.96 20.69 22.14
C GLU A 95 -12.32 20.60 21.42
N LYS A 96 -13.13 19.60 21.75
CA LYS A 96 -14.56 19.56 21.38
C LYS A 96 -15.50 19.44 22.59
N ASP A 97 -14.95 19.32 23.79
CA ASP A 97 -15.71 19.31 25.05
C ASP A 97 -15.80 20.71 25.70
N GLU A 98 -15.92 21.77 24.91
CA GLU A 98 -16.31 23.09 25.46
C GLU A 98 -17.49 23.76 24.72
N LYS A 99 -18.09 23.06 23.73
CA LYS A 99 -19.25 23.59 22.99
C LYS A 99 -20.59 22.91 23.27
N LEU A 100 -20.66 22.02 24.26
CA LEU A 100 -21.90 21.36 24.71
C LEU A 100 -22.26 21.73 26.16
N LYS A 101 -22.01 22.98 26.57
CA LYS A 101 -22.67 23.57 27.75
C LYS A 101 -24.00 24.24 27.33
N LYS A 102 -25.01 23.39 27.12
CA LYS A 102 -26.49 23.60 27.14
C LYS A 102 -27.09 22.53 26.23
N PRO A 103 -28.17 21.79 26.59
CA PRO A 103 -29.18 22.07 27.62
C PRO A 103 -29.56 20.87 28.52
N ALA A 104 -29.86 21.12 29.80
CA ALA A 104 -30.54 20.15 30.68
C ALA A 104 -31.61 20.88 31.49
N ALA A 105 -32.85 20.86 30.99
CA ALA A 105 -34.12 21.03 31.70
C ALA A 105 -35.22 20.85 30.64
N ALA A 106 -35.77 19.64 30.49
CA ALA A 106 -37.00 19.18 31.14
C ALA A 106 -38.24 19.42 30.25
N GLU A 107 -38.74 18.38 29.58
CA GLU A 107 -40.07 17.76 29.85
C GLU A 107 -40.37 16.59 28.88
N PRO A 108 -40.95 15.46 29.37
CA PRO A 108 -41.29 14.25 28.61
C PRO A 108 -42.81 14.14 28.33
N ALA A 109 -43.23 13.53 27.20
CA ALA A 109 -44.56 12.89 27.07
C ALA A 109 -44.72 12.09 25.76
N ALA A 110 -45.16 10.82 25.91
CA ALA A 110 -46.14 10.06 25.10
C ALA A 110 -45.83 9.73 23.61
N GLU A 111 -46.13 8.57 23.01
CA GLU A 111 -46.60 7.21 23.39
C GLU A 111 -46.72 6.38 22.07
N ALA A 112 -46.63 5.03 22.18
CA ALA A 112 -47.10 3.96 21.26
C ALA A 112 -46.60 3.92 19.78
N SER A 113 -46.12 2.83 19.19
CA SER A 113 -46.62 1.43 19.10
C SER A 113 -45.55 0.63 18.32
N GLU A 114 -44.92 -0.44 18.83
CA GLU A 114 -45.33 -1.87 18.81
C GLU A 114 -45.75 -2.39 17.42
N ASP A 115 -44.91 -3.22 16.75
CA ASP A 115 -45.25 -4.61 16.36
C ASP A 115 -44.15 -5.29 15.50
N ALA A 116 -44.06 -6.62 15.65
CA ALA A 116 -43.53 -7.65 14.73
C ALA A 116 -42.04 -8.08 14.77
N GLU A 117 -41.77 -8.99 15.71
CA GLU A 117 -40.80 -10.09 15.60
C GLU A 117 -40.98 -10.94 14.32
N ALA A 118 -39.89 -11.52 13.79
CA ALA A 118 -39.65 -12.98 13.76
C ALA A 118 -38.63 -13.44 12.69
N LYS A 119 -37.66 -14.24 13.17
CA LYS A 119 -36.98 -15.42 12.57
C LYS A 119 -37.07 -15.59 11.03
N GLY A 120 -35.97 -15.69 10.29
CA GLY A 120 -34.89 -16.66 10.46
C GLY A 120 -35.20 -17.91 9.63
N ASP A 121 -34.49 -18.12 8.52
CA ASP A 121 -34.19 -19.47 8.00
C ASP A 121 -33.09 -19.42 6.92
N LYS A 122 -32.29 -20.49 6.89
CA LYS A 122 -31.14 -20.74 6.02
C LYS A 122 -31.30 -22.19 5.54
N PRO A 123 -31.27 -22.46 4.23
CA PRO A 123 -30.65 -23.72 3.74
C PRO A 123 -29.77 -23.47 2.49
N LEU A 124 -28.50 -23.93 2.44
CA LEU A 124 -27.99 -25.25 1.96
C LEU A 124 -28.50 -25.63 0.55
N GLU A 125 -27.66 -25.49 -0.48
CA GLU A 125 -26.81 -26.55 -1.10
C GLU A 125 -27.61 -27.68 -1.79
N ASP A 126 -27.61 -27.70 -3.13
CA ASP A 126 -27.35 -28.89 -3.96
C ASP A 126 -27.20 -28.48 -5.44
N LYS A 127 -26.05 -28.77 -6.05
CA LYS A 127 -25.94 -28.93 -7.52
C LYS A 127 -24.95 -30.05 -7.81
N ALA A 128 -25.50 -31.26 -7.83
CA ALA A 128 -25.25 -32.35 -8.78
C ALA A 128 -24.02 -32.22 -9.71
N ASP A 129 -23.01 -33.04 -9.43
CA ASP A 129 -21.99 -33.48 -10.38
C ASP A 129 -22.54 -34.69 -11.16
N THR A 130 -22.60 -34.57 -12.48
CA THR A 130 -23.11 -35.62 -13.39
C THR A 130 -21.94 -36.32 -14.09
N ALA A 131 -21.80 -37.60 -13.75
CA ALA A 131 -21.29 -38.74 -14.52
C ALA A 131 -20.76 -38.50 -15.95
N LYS A 132 -19.54 -39.00 -16.19
CA LYS A 132 -19.21 -39.78 -17.40
C LYS A 132 -17.96 -40.66 -17.17
N GLU A 133 -18.22 -41.95 -16.96
CA GLU A 133 -17.32 -43.06 -17.29
C GLU A 133 -17.70 -43.58 -18.69
#